data_AF-A0A4P9W4Z1-F1
#
_entry.id   AF-A0A4P9W4Z1-F1
#
_cell.length_a   1.000
_cell.length_b   1.000
_cell.length_c   1.000
_cell.angle_alpha   90.00
_cell.angle_beta   90.00
_cell.angle_gamma   90.00
#
_symmetry.space_group_name_H-M   'P 1'
#
loop_
_entity.id
_entity.type
_entity.pdbx_description
1 polymer ?
#
loop_
_entity_poly.entity_id
_entity_poly.type
_entity_poly.pdbx_seq_one_letter_code
_entity_poly.pdbx_strand_id
1 'polypeptide(L)'
;MSSPLSLLSLVRLANTFPPSARSECIPVFVGPTQIGLCHPSILPLLRTAPAAFTVREASQSVEINPTLDTPAARTGAVDAAFRTWRGVADCPGLKGWRDEKFDVWGDEGVLMEIERAAVGAVGCRAYGYVLSWNSRYLQSKIAPSPPLPQPPAPVHRSKSKQTYPGMLDNLVGGGLTSGANPHAVMVKECHEEAGIDPDLAAAMVPCGAITFWLASYERGIIPDTEYVFDMELPETFRPSAVDGEVEEFYCWGIDEV
;
A
#
# COMPACT_ATOMS: atom_id res chain seq x y z
N MET A 1 11.89 0.48 29.88
CA MET A 1 11.93 0.44 28.40
C MET A 1 11.88 -1.03 28.02
N SER A 2 10.91 -1.44 27.19
CA SER A 2 10.87 -2.80 26.66
C SER A 2 12.08 -3.04 25.76
N SER A 3 12.63 -4.25 25.76
CA SER A 3 13.66 -4.63 24.79
C SER A 3 13.14 -4.41 23.35
N PRO A 4 14.01 -3.98 22.42
CA PRO A 4 13.61 -3.86 21.02
C PRO A 4 13.11 -5.21 20.49
N LEU A 5 12.09 -5.14 19.64
CA LEU A 5 11.54 -6.33 18.99
C LEU A 5 12.58 -6.93 18.04
N SER A 6 12.60 -8.26 17.92
CA SER A 6 13.40 -8.91 16.88
C SER A 6 12.84 -8.62 15.49
N LEU A 7 13.67 -8.67 14.44
CA LEU A 7 13.21 -8.53 13.05
C LEU A 7 12.09 -9.53 12.71
N LEU A 8 12.19 -10.78 13.20
CA LEU A 8 11.14 -11.79 12.99
C LEU A 8 9.83 -11.38 13.68
N SER A 9 9.91 -10.74 14.85
CA SER A 9 8.73 -10.21 15.54
C SER A 9 8.08 -9.08 14.72
N LEU A 10 8.88 -8.18 14.12
CA LEU A 10 8.37 -7.12 13.25
C LEU A 10 7.69 -7.67 12.00
N VAL A 11 8.31 -8.66 11.33
CA VAL A 11 7.69 -9.33 10.17
C VAL A 11 6.35 -9.96 10.54
N ARG A 12 6.23 -10.56 11.73
CA ARG A 12 4.95 -11.13 12.22
C ARG A 12 3.91 -10.05 12.54
N LEU A 13 4.34 -8.87 12.99
CA LEU A 13 3.45 -7.73 13.21
C LEU A 13 2.98 -7.07 11.91
N ALA A 14 3.79 -7.11 10.85
CA ALA A 14 3.41 -6.62 9.53
C ALA A 14 2.57 -7.65 8.74
N ASN A 15 2.73 -8.94 9.04
CA ASN A 15 2.03 -10.02 8.36
C ASN A 15 1.01 -10.69 9.31
N THR A 16 -0.01 -9.92 9.70
CA THR A 16 -0.99 -10.30 10.73
C THR A 16 -2.05 -11.27 10.26
N PHE A 17 -2.08 -11.62 8.97
CA PHE A 17 -3.01 -12.59 8.41
C PHE A 17 -2.34 -13.95 8.18
N PRO A 18 -2.46 -14.90 9.13
CA PRO A 18 -1.79 -16.18 9.01
C PRO A 18 -2.44 -17.05 7.91
N PRO A 19 -1.68 -17.96 7.28
CA PRO A 19 -2.23 -18.88 6.28
C PRO A 19 -3.43 -19.69 6.77
N SER A 20 -3.48 -20.02 8.07
CA SER A 20 -4.60 -20.75 8.68
C SER A 20 -5.92 -19.98 8.65
N ALA A 21 -5.89 -18.64 8.66
CA ALA A 21 -7.10 -17.82 8.60
C ALA A 21 -7.73 -17.77 7.19
N ARG A 22 -7.01 -18.21 6.14
CA ARG A 22 -7.51 -18.18 4.77
C ARG A 22 -8.74 -19.04 4.57
N SER A 23 -8.82 -20.20 5.24
CA SER A 23 -9.98 -21.10 5.14
C SER A 23 -11.25 -20.54 5.77
N GLU A 24 -11.13 -19.49 6.59
CA GLU A 24 -12.26 -18.81 7.24
C GLU A 24 -12.75 -17.60 6.43
N CYS A 25 -12.05 -17.24 5.35
CA CYS A 25 -12.36 -16.09 4.52
C CYS A 25 -13.19 -16.47 3.29
N ILE A 26 -13.91 -15.49 2.76
CA ILE A 26 -14.73 -15.65 1.57
C ILE A 26 -13.92 -15.16 0.35
N PRO A 27 -13.67 -16.02 -0.65
CA PRO A 27 -13.02 -15.61 -1.88
C PRO A 27 -13.92 -14.69 -2.72
N VAL A 28 -13.29 -13.65 -3.27
CA VAL A 28 -13.94 -12.64 -4.13
C VAL A 28 -13.42 -12.78 -5.55
N PHE A 29 -14.32 -12.82 -6.52
CA PHE A 29 -14.01 -13.11 -7.93
C PHE A 29 -14.50 -12.01 -8.88
N VAL A 30 -13.78 -11.86 -9.99
CA VAL A 30 -14.27 -11.23 -11.23
C VAL A 30 -14.14 -12.28 -12.32
N GLY A 31 -15.28 -12.82 -12.79
CA GLY A 31 -15.28 -13.97 -13.69
C GLY A 31 -14.50 -15.15 -13.09
N PRO A 32 -13.54 -15.76 -13.81
CA PRO A 32 -12.75 -16.87 -13.29
C PRO A 32 -11.60 -16.44 -12.34
N THR A 33 -11.30 -15.14 -12.27
CA THR A 33 -10.13 -14.63 -11.54
C THR A 33 -10.50 -14.31 -10.10
N GLN A 34 -9.83 -14.96 -9.14
CA GLN A 34 -9.91 -14.57 -7.74
C GLN A 34 -9.13 -13.27 -7.51
N ILE A 35 -9.84 -12.20 -7.18
CA ILE A 35 -9.24 -10.88 -6.96
C ILE A 35 -8.86 -10.64 -5.51
N GLY A 36 -9.47 -11.37 -4.56
CA GLY A 36 -9.27 -11.12 -3.13
C GLY A 36 -9.88 -12.14 -2.18
N LEU A 37 -9.81 -11.80 -0.90
CA LEU A 37 -10.41 -12.52 0.22
C LEU A 37 -11.05 -11.51 1.18
N CYS A 38 -12.34 -11.66 1.50
CA CYS A 38 -13.00 -10.83 2.50
C CYS A 38 -13.40 -11.63 3.74
N HIS A 39 -13.54 -10.94 4.86
CA HIS A 39 -14.04 -11.54 6.09
C HIS A 39 -15.56 -11.80 5.97
N PRO A 40 -16.10 -12.94 6.46
CA PRO A 40 -17.52 -13.28 6.32
C PRO A 40 -18.50 -12.24 6.89
N SER A 41 -18.05 -11.41 7.84
CA SER A 41 -18.88 -10.35 8.43
C SER A 41 -19.37 -9.30 7.43
N ILE A 42 -18.73 -9.15 6.27
CA ILE A 42 -19.16 -8.18 5.26
C ILE A 42 -20.29 -8.71 4.36
N LEU A 43 -20.53 -10.03 4.35
CA LEU A 43 -21.55 -10.66 3.49
C LEU A 43 -22.95 -10.03 3.61
N PRO A 44 -23.47 -9.68 4.81
CA PRO A 44 -24.74 -8.99 4.93
C PRO A 44 -24.79 -7.70 4.11
N LEU A 45 -23.74 -6.88 4.14
CA LEU A 45 -23.66 -5.67 3.32
C LEU A 45 -23.63 -5.99 1.84
N LEU A 46 -22.77 -6.93 1.42
CA LEU A 46 -22.67 -7.31 0.00
C LEU A 46 -24.02 -7.77 -0.59
N ARG A 47 -24.84 -8.49 0.20
CA ARG A 47 -26.21 -8.89 -0.21
C ARG A 47 -27.15 -7.71 -0.44
N THR A 48 -26.90 -6.54 0.16
CA THR A 48 -27.72 -5.32 -0.04
C THR A 48 -27.41 -4.60 -1.35
N ALA A 49 -26.30 -4.92 -2.03
CA ALA A 49 -25.91 -4.30 -3.29
C ALA A 49 -25.81 -5.33 -4.43
N PRO A 50 -26.93 -6.00 -4.82
CA PRO A 50 -26.93 -7.00 -5.88
C PRO A 50 -26.53 -6.44 -7.26
N ALA A 51 -26.61 -5.12 -7.44
CA ALA A 51 -26.11 -4.45 -8.64
C ALA A 51 -24.58 -4.59 -8.79
N ALA A 52 -23.85 -4.68 -7.67
CA ALA A 52 -22.39 -4.74 -7.64
C ALA A 52 -21.85 -6.13 -7.28
N PHE A 53 -22.55 -6.90 -6.44
CA PHE A 53 -22.06 -8.16 -5.89
C PHE A 53 -23.09 -9.28 -6.02
N THR A 54 -22.63 -10.50 -6.28
CA THR A 54 -23.41 -11.74 -6.20
C THR A 54 -22.78 -12.64 -5.14
N VAL A 55 -23.50 -12.87 -4.04
CA VAL A 55 -23.07 -13.80 -2.99
C VAL A 55 -23.53 -15.22 -3.36
N ARG A 56 -22.58 -16.14 -3.50
CA ARG A 56 -22.81 -17.54 -3.86
C ARG A 56 -22.72 -18.43 -2.62
N GLU A 57 -23.87 -18.72 -2.03
CA GLU A 57 -23.93 -19.52 -0.79
C GLU A 57 -23.37 -20.95 -0.98
N ALA A 58 -23.66 -21.58 -2.12
CA ALA A 58 -23.24 -22.97 -2.38
C ALA A 58 -21.72 -23.15 -2.49
N SER A 59 -21.02 -22.17 -3.06
CA SER A 59 -19.56 -22.17 -3.21
C SER A 59 -18.85 -21.35 -2.13
N GLN A 60 -19.60 -20.77 -1.18
CA GLN A 60 -19.12 -19.82 -0.18
C GLN A 60 -18.20 -18.76 -0.77
N SER A 61 -18.64 -18.11 -1.85
CA SER A 61 -17.86 -17.10 -2.57
C SER A 61 -18.66 -15.84 -2.87
N VAL A 62 -17.97 -14.77 -3.25
CA VAL A 62 -18.56 -13.54 -3.77
C VAL A 62 -18.03 -13.32 -5.18
N GLU A 63 -18.92 -12.94 -6.09
CA GLU A 63 -18.56 -12.45 -7.42
C GLU A 63 -18.89 -10.96 -7.50
N ILE A 64 -18.02 -10.16 -8.12
CA ILE A 64 -18.47 -8.90 -8.71
C ILE A 64 -19.53 -9.26 -9.76
N ASN A 65 -20.65 -8.55 -9.76
CA ASN A 65 -21.85 -8.93 -10.49
C ASN A 65 -21.49 -9.34 -11.95
N PRO A 66 -21.75 -10.60 -12.33
CA PRO A 66 -21.28 -11.16 -13.60
C PRO A 66 -21.95 -10.53 -14.83
N THR A 67 -23.01 -9.73 -14.65
CA THR A 67 -23.62 -8.97 -15.76
C THR A 67 -22.83 -7.70 -16.12
N LEU A 68 -21.80 -7.34 -15.34
CA LEU A 68 -20.92 -6.19 -15.59
C LEU A 68 -19.72 -6.62 -16.44
N ASP A 69 -19.81 -6.38 -17.74
CA ASP A 69 -18.91 -6.91 -18.77
C ASP A 69 -17.67 -6.04 -19.06
N THR A 70 -17.60 -4.83 -18.50
CA THR A 70 -16.47 -3.92 -18.66
C THR A 70 -15.84 -3.53 -17.32
N PRO A 71 -14.52 -3.21 -17.28
CA PRO A 71 -13.89 -2.67 -16.08
C PRO A 71 -14.59 -1.43 -15.53
N ALA A 72 -15.00 -0.51 -16.40
CA ALA A 72 -15.72 0.70 -16.00
C ALA A 72 -17.08 0.41 -15.35
N ALA A 73 -17.85 -0.55 -15.88
CA ALA A 73 -19.14 -0.94 -15.29
C ALA A 73 -18.96 -1.58 -13.91
N ARG A 74 -17.94 -2.44 -13.75
CA ARG A 74 -17.56 -3.04 -12.46
C ARG A 74 -17.15 -1.98 -11.44
N THR A 75 -16.26 -1.07 -11.83
CA THR A 75 -15.83 0.06 -10.99
C THR A 75 -17.01 0.92 -10.55
N GLY A 76 -17.88 1.33 -11.48
CA GLY A 76 -19.02 2.19 -11.16
C GLY A 76 -20.01 1.55 -10.19
N ALA A 77 -20.35 0.27 -10.38
CA ALA A 77 -21.27 -0.43 -9.49
C ALA A 77 -20.68 -0.63 -8.09
N VAL A 78 -19.39 -1.03 -8.01
CA VAL A 78 -18.70 -1.26 -6.74
C VAL A 78 -18.48 0.04 -5.98
N ASP A 79 -18.05 1.12 -6.65
CA ASP A 79 -17.92 2.45 -6.07
C ASP A 79 -19.26 2.95 -5.51
N ALA A 80 -20.34 2.82 -6.29
CA ALA A 80 -21.68 3.21 -5.84
C ALA A 80 -22.09 2.45 -4.57
N ALA A 81 -21.86 1.14 -4.51
CA ALA A 81 -22.14 0.35 -3.31
C ALA A 81 -21.33 0.84 -2.10
N PHE A 82 -20.01 0.96 -2.23
CA PHE A 82 -19.16 1.39 -1.13
C PHE A 82 -19.43 2.82 -0.66
N ARG A 83 -19.84 3.72 -1.57
CA ARG A 83 -20.27 5.07 -1.18
C ARG A 83 -21.46 5.04 -0.23
N THR A 84 -22.42 4.13 -0.43
CA THR A 84 -23.58 3.99 0.48
C THR A 84 -23.19 3.44 1.86
N TRP A 85 -22.07 2.72 1.95
CA TRP A 85 -21.61 2.10 3.19
C TRP A 85 -20.56 2.95 3.93
N ARG A 86 -20.27 4.17 3.47
CA ARG A 86 -19.37 5.09 4.18
C ARG A 86 -19.90 5.35 5.60
N GLY A 87 -19.09 4.99 6.59
CA GLY A 87 -19.43 5.16 8.01
C GLY A 87 -20.25 4.02 8.63
N VAL A 88 -20.61 2.99 7.87
CA VAL A 88 -21.26 1.78 8.41
C VAL A 88 -20.27 0.98 9.27
N ALA A 89 -20.73 0.49 10.41
CA ALA A 89 -19.88 -0.18 11.41
C ALA A 89 -19.25 -1.48 10.89
N ASP A 90 -19.93 -2.19 9.99
CA ASP A 90 -19.45 -3.47 9.43
C ASP A 90 -18.36 -3.29 8.34
N CYS A 91 -18.12 -2.05 7.89
CA CYS A 91 -17.07 -1.72 6.93
C CYS A 91 -16.34 -0.42 7.34
N PRO A 92 -15.70 -0.41 8.53
CA PRO A 92 -15.17 0.82 9.14
C PRO A 92 -14.09 1.50 8.30
N GLY A 93 -13.36 0.74 7.47
CA GLY A 93 -12.31 1.24 6.58
C GLY A 93 -12.79 2.30 5.59
N LEU A 94 -14.08 2.28 5.21
CA LEU A 94 -14.66 3.25 4.28
C LEU A 94 -14.77 4.68 4.84
N LYS A 95 -14.55 4.86 6.15
CA LYS A 95 -14.32 6.20 6.73
C LYS A 95 -13.05 6.85 6.15
N GLY A 96 -12.11 6.04 5.70
CA GLY A 96 -10.84 6.41 5.10
C GLY A 96 -10.91 6.89 3.64
N TRP A 97 -12.08 7.30 3.14
CA TRP A 97 -12.28 7.67 1.75
C TRP A 97 -11.37 8.83 1.32
N ARG A 98 -10.69 8.68 0.18
CA ARG A 98 -9.71 9.63 -0.35
C ARG A 98 -10.03 10.10 -1.77
N ASP A 99 -11.04 9.49 -2.42
CA ASP A 99 -11.27 9.65 -3.86
C ASP A 99 -10.01 9.29 -4.67
N GLU A 100 -9.34 8.23 -4.21
CA GLU A 100 -8.10 7.68 -4.76
C GLU A 100 -8.33 6.20 -5.02
N LYS A 101 -8.27 5.80 -6.29
CA LYS A 101 -8.52 4.42 -6.70
C LYS A 101 -7.23 3.67 -6.97
N PHE A 102 -7.25 2.37 -6.70
CA PHE A 102 -6.21 1.40 -7.07
C PHE A 102 -6.71 0.44 -8.15
N ASP A 103 -5.78 -0.08 -8.94
CA ASP A 103 -6.07 -1.10 -9.94
C ASP A 103 -6.25 -2.49 -9.31
N VAL A 104 -7.33 -3.17 -9.68
CA VAL A 104 -7.54 -4.59 -9.39
C VAL A 104 -7.12 -5.39 -10.62
N TRP A 105 -5.98 -6.07 -10.50
CA TRP A 105 -5.36 -6.80 -11.60
C TRP A 105 -5.88 -8.24 -11.72
N GLY A 106 -6.05 -8.66 -12.97
CA GLY A 106 -6.11 -10.06 -13.38
C GLY A 106 -4.96 -10.39 -14.33
N ASP A 107 -4.92 -11.63 -14.82
CA ASP A 107 -3.80 -12.13 -15.64
C ASP A 107 -3.64 -11.36 -16.96
N GLU A 108 -4.74 -10.85 -17.53
CA GLU A 108 -4.75 -10.14 -18.81
C GLU A 108 -4.79 -8.59 -18.66
N GLY A 109 -4.75 -8.07 -17.43
CA GLY A 109 -4.74 -6.63 -17.17
C GLY A 109 -5.69 -6.17 -16.07
N VAL A 110 -6.02 -4.87 -16.06
CA VAL A 110 -6.90 -4.27 -15.06
C VAL A 110 -8.34 -4.73 -15.26
N LEU A 111 -8.90 -5.39 -14.25
CA LEU A 111 -10.26 -5.91 -14.26
C LEU A 111 -11.27 -4.86 -13.83
N MET A 112 -10.88 -3.98 -12.90
CA MET A 112 -11.63 -2.83 -12.40
C MET A 112 -10.69 -1.97 -11.54
N GLU A 113 -11.10 -0.76 -11.26
CA GLU A 113 -10.55 0.10 -10.22
C GLU A 113 -11.39 0.02 -8.94
N ILE A 114 -10.77 0.19 -7.78
CA ILE A 114 -11.43 0.22 -6.47
C ILE A 114 -10.89 1.36 -5.61
N GLU A 115 -11.75 2.02 -4.84
CA GLU A 115 -11.32 3.04 -3.87
C GLU A 115 -10.32 2.45 -2.86
N ARG A 116 -9.23 3.17 -2.57
CA ARG A 116 -8.17 2.79 -1.62
C ARG A 116 -8.71 2.36 -0.26
N ALA A 117 -9.72 3.06 0.24
CA ALA A 117 -10.39 2.76 1.50
C ALA A 117 -11.19 1.44 1.50
N ALA A 118 -11.57 0.96 0.31
CA ALA A 118 -12.40 -0.22 0.11
C ALA A 118 -11.59 -1.48 -0.24
N VAL A 119 -10.28 -1.36 -0.49
CA VAL A 119 -9.38 -2.48 -0.79
C VAL A 119 -9.58 -3.64 0.17
N GLY A 120 -9.48 -3.37 1.48
CA GLY A 120 -9.56 -4.44 2.48
C GLY A 120 -10.96 -4.97 2.75
N ALA A 121 -12.00 -4.31 2.24
CA ALA A 121 -13.39 -4.80 2.31
C ALA A 121 -13.60 -6.03 1.41
N VAL A 122 -12.94 -6.06 0.25
CA VAL A 122 -12.91 -7.21 -0.68
C VAL A 122 -11.58 -7.97 -0.65
N GLY A 123 -10.62 -7.45 0.11
CA GLY A 123 -9.25 -7.92 0.24
C GLY A 123 -8.54 -8.17 -1.06
N CYS A 124 -8.70 -7.24 -2.01
CA CYS A 124 -7.92 -7.24 -3.23
C CYS A 124 -6.50 -6.76 -2.94
N ARG A 125 -5.54 -7.15 -3.79
CA ARG A 125 -4.16 -6.71 -3.64
C ARG A 125 -4.04 -5.21 -3.87
N ALA A 126 -3.41 -4.51 -2.93
CA ALA A 126 -2.92 -3.15 -3.13
C ALA A 126 -1.45 -3.19 -3.53
N TYR A 127 -1.02 -2.09 -4.16
CA TYR A 127 0.37 -1.87 -4.51
C TYR A 127 0.78 -0.51 -4.00
N GLY A 128 2.01 -0.41 -3.54
CA GLY A 128 2.63 0.82 -3.12
C GLY A 128 4.10 0.85 -3.53
N TYR A 129 4.78 1.88 -3.09
CA TYR A 129 6.19 2.08 -3.36
C TYR A 129 6.87 2.69 -2.14
N VAL A 130 8.11 2.30 -1.93
CA VAL A 130 8.98 2.85 -0.89
C VAL A 130 10.35 3.14 -1.45
N LEU A 131 10.88 4.31 -1.13
CA LEU A 131 12.27 4.62 -1.36
C LEU A 131 13.06 4.21 -0.13
N SER A 132 13.86 3.17 -0.30
CA SER A 132 14.98 2.88 0.56
C SER A 132 16.19 3.69 0.06
N TRP A 133 17.12 3.97 0.95
CA TRP A 133 18.37 4.62 0.59
C TRP A 133 19.53 3.67 0.85
N ASN A 134 20.55 3.74 0.01
CA ASN A 134 21.76 2.94 0.19
C ASN A 134 23.00 3.78 -0.12
N SER A 135 23.81 4.10 0.91
CA SER A 135 25.16 4.68 0.72
C SER A 135 26.16 3.76 0.03
N ARG A 136 25.82 2.49 -0.22
CA ARG A 136 26.80 1.43 -0.57
C ARG A 136 26.60 0.77 -1.92
N TYR A 137 25.65 1.18 -2.77
CA TYR A 137 25.52 0.56 -4.10
C TYR A 137 26.76 0.76 -5.01
N LEU A 138 27.74 1.60 -4.59
CA LEU A 138 29.06 1.71 -5.23
C LEU A 138 30.27 1.20 -4.40
N GLN A 139 30.09 0.56 -3.24
CA GLN A 139 31.24 -0.07 -2.55
C GLN A 139 31.80 -1.30 -3.32
N SER A 140 31.17 -1.73 -4.41
CA SER A 140 31.70 -2.78 -5.28
C SER A 140 32.62 -2.31 -6.42
N LYS A 141 32.90 -1.00 -6.55
CA LYS A 141 33.72 -0.47 -7.66
C LYS A 141 34.91 0.43 -7.28
N ILE A 142 35.02 0.93 -6.05
CA ILE A 142 36.16 1.76 -5.63
C ILE A 142 36.58 1.42 -4.18
N ALA A 143 37.89 1.42 -3.95
CA ALA A 143 38.65 1.09 -2.73
C ALA A 143 38.01 1.50 -1.39
N PRO A 144 38.38 0.82 -0.27
CA PRO A 144 37.80 1.06 1.06
C PRO A 144 38.01 2.52 1.49
N SER A 145 36.93 3.30 1.40
CA SER A 145 36.87 4.66 1.93
C SER A 145 36.22 4.64 3.32
N PRO A 146 36.62 5.54 4.24
CA PRO A 146 35.99 5.63 5.57
C PRO A 146 34.49 5.93 5.45
N PRO A 147 33.67 5.53 6.45
CA PRO A 147 32.24 5.79 6.42
C PRO A 147 31.97 7.30 6.34
N LEU A 148 31.21 7.71 5.32
CA LEU A 148 30.81 9.09 5.09
C LEU A 148 29.83 9.57 6.20
N PRO A 149 29.86 10.86 6.57
CA PRO A 149 28.89 11.43 7.52
C PRO A 149 27.50 11.62 6.86
N GLN A 150 26.59 10.66 7.11
CA GLN A 150 25.10 10.67 7.21
C GLN A 150 24.29 11.57 6.22
N PRO A 151 23.16 11.08 5.62
CA PRO A 151 22.10 10.50 6.43
C PRO A 151 21.25 9.36 5.83
N PRO A 152 20.95 8.36 6.68
CA PRO A 152 19.67 7.68 6.75
C PRO A 152 18.62 8.57 7.40
N ALA A 153 17.50 8.75 6.71
CA ALA A 153 16.40 9.56 7.19
C ALA A 153 15.14 8.71 7.18
N PRO A 154 14.83 7.97 8.26
CA PRO A 154 13.42 7.79 8.54
C PRO A 154 12.81 9.19 8.71
N VAL A 155 11.57 9.35 8.28
CA VAL A 155 10.83 10.59 8.43
C VAL A 155 9.79 10.44 9.52
N HIS A 156 9.47 11.52 10.22
CA HIS A 156 8.24 11.58 10.97
C HIS A 156 7.09 11.99 10.06
N ARG A 157 6.12 11.08 9.92
CA ARG A 157 4.88 11.36 9.21
C ARG A 157 4.16 12.54 9.85
N SER A 158 3.64 13.44 9.03
CA SER A 158 2.80 14.54 9.51
C SER A 158 1.66 14.03 10.38
N LYS A 159 1.34 14.77 11.44
CA LYS A 159 0.23 14.42 12.36
C LYS A 159 -1.14 14.50 11.69
N SER A 160 -1.23 15.12 10.52
CA SER A 160 -2.44 15.20 9.70
C SER A 160 -2.66 13.94 8.84
N LYS A 161 -1.65 13.07 8.67
CA LYS A 161 -1.78 11.84 7.88
C LYS A 161 -2.88 10.94 8.47
N GLN A 162 -3.76 10.46 7.60
CA GLN A 162 -4.88 9.62 8.01
C GLN A 162 -4.44 8.24 8.54
N THR A 163 -3.31 7.71 8.04
CA THR A 163 -2.72 6.46 8.50
C THR A 163 -1.38 6.72 9.16
N TYR A 164 -1.24 6.17 10.36
CA TYR A 164 -0.02 6.21 11.16
C TYR A 164 0.53 7.64 11.40
N PRO A 165 -0.29 8.61 11.85
CA PRO A 165 0.16 9.98 12.10
C PRO A 165 1.27 10.01 13.16
N GLY A 166 2.36 10.75 12.89
CA GLY A 166 3.48 10.92 13.82
C GLY A 166 4.38 9.69 13.99
N MET A 167 4.19 8.63 13.21
CA MET A 167 5.07 7.46 13.22
C MET A 167 6.31 7.70 12.32
N LEU A 168 7.36 6.93 12.56
CA LEU A 168 8.51 6.86 11.65
C LEU A 168 8.12 6.17 10.34
N ASP A 169 8.72 6.58 9.23
CA ASP A 169 8.47 6.05 7.89
C ASP A 169 9.74 6.08 7.02
N ASN A 170 9.67 5.50 5.82
CA ASN A 170 10.68 5.61 4.78
C ASN A 170 10.88 7.09 4.35
N LEU A 171 11.98 7.37 3.63
CA LEU A 171 12.25 8.73 3.12
C LEU A 171 11.14 9.22 2.20
N VAL A 172 10.60 8.31 1.37
CA VAL A 172 9.46 8.53 0.48
C VAL A 172 8.64 7.24 0.48
N GLY A 173 7.32 7.33 0.58
CA GLY A 173 6.45 6.17 0.55
C GLY A 173 4.98 6.47 0.31
N GLY A 174 4.34 5.68 -0.57
CA GLY A 174 2.96 5.95 -0.95
C GLY A 174 2.26 4.78 -1.63
N GLY A 175 0.97 4.99 -1.93
CA GLY A 175 0.13 4.00 -2.60
C GLY A 175 0.14 4.21 -4.11
N LEU A 176 0.10 3.13 -4.88
CA LEU A 176 0.10 3.20 -6.33
C LEU A 176 -1.33 3.42 -6.86
N THR A 177 -1.65 4.68 -7.17
CA THR A 177 -2.93 5.04 -7.78
C THR A 177 -3.13 4.35 -9.14
N SER A 178 -4.38 4.07 -9.48
CA SER A 178 -4.81 3.42 -10.71
C SER A 178 -4.25 4.11 -11.97
N GLY A 179 -3.79 3.30 -12.93
CA GLY A 179 -3.21 3.75 -14.19
C GLY A 179 -1.82 4.38 -14.06
N ALA A 180 -1.26 4.47 -12.85
CA ALA A 180 0.01 5.13 -12.63
C ALA A 180 1.20 4.20 -12.88
N ASN A 181 2.29 4.76 -13.40
CA ASN A 181 3.56 4.06 -13.53
C ASN A 181 4.33 4.19 -12.20
N PRO A 182 4.76 3.08 -11.54
CA PRO A 182 5.44 3.14 -10.25
C PRO A 182 6.67 4.05 -10.22
N HIS A 183 7.49 4.02 -11.27
CA HIS A 183 8.69 4.86 -11.34
C HIS A 183 8.31 6.34 -11.49
N ALA A 184 7.35 6.66 -12.35
CA ALA A 184 6.91 8.04 -12.54
C ALA A 184 6.29 8.63 -11.27
N VAL A 185 5.50 7.83 -10.54
CA VAL A 185 4.95 8.23 -9.24
C VAL A 185 6.08 8.45 -8.24
N MET A 186 7.01 7.51 -8.12
CA MET A 186 8.12 7.66 -7.19
C MET A 186 8.95 8.92 -7.48
N VAL A 187 9.19 9.29 -8.75
CA VAL A 187 9.88 10.55 -9.10
C VAL A 187 9.13 11.77 -8.56
N LYS A 188 7.80 11.82 -8.75
CA LYS A 188 6.95 12.90 -8.23
C LYS A 188 7.01 12.99 -6.70
N GLU A 189 6.86 11.85 -6.03
CA GLU A 189 6.73 11.77 -4.57
C GLU A 189 8.08 12.05 -3.89
N CYS A 190 9.19 11.67 -4.54
CA CYS A 190 10.54 12.07 -4.12
C CYS A 190 10.68 13.59 -4.01
N HIS A 191 10.09 14.32 -4.95
CA HIS A 191 10.07 15.78 -4.92
C HIS A 191 9.13 16.31 -3.84
N GLU A 192 7.91 15.79 -3.76
CA GLU A 192 6.87 16.29 -2.84
C GLU A 192 7.20 16.03 -1.36
N GLU A 193 7.56 14.79 -1.02
CA GLU A 193 7.78 14.39 0.38
C GLU A 193 9.18 14.77 0.87
N ALA A 194 10.20 14.81 0.00
CA ALA A 194 11.60 14.97 0.41
C ALA A 194 12.37 16.08 -0.32
N GLY A 195 11.78 16.77 -1.30
CA GLY A 195 12.46 17.84 -2.04
C GLY A 195 13.59 17.34 -2.95
N ILE A 196 13.56 16.07 -3.32
CA ILE A 196 14.54 15.47 -4.23
C ILE A 196 14.29 16.02 -5.64
N ASP A 197 15.38 16.38 -6.32
CA ASP A 197 15.30 16.83 -7.70
C ASP A 197 14.79 15.70 -8.63
N PRO A 198 13.81 15.95 -9.51
CA PRO A 198 13.26 14.91 -10.38
C PRO A 198 14.29 14.23 -11.30
N ASP A 199 15.33 14.94 -11.75
CA ASP A 199 16.37 14.34 -12.59
C ASP A 199 17.25 13.38 -11.78
N LEU A 200 17.48 13.68 -10.50
CA LEU A 200 18.13 12.78 -9.56
C LEU A 200 17.24 11.57 -9.25
N ALA A 201 15.96 11.80 -8.93
CA ALA A 201 15.00 10.74 -8.62
C ALA A 201 14.82 9.78 -9.81
N ALA A 202 14.90 10.28 -11.05
CA ALA A 202 14.80 9.45 -12.25
C ALA A 202 15.94 8.42 -12.39
N ALA A 203 17.02 8.54 -11.63
CA ALA A 203 18.13 7.60 -11.62
C ALA A 203 17.99 6.50 -10.54
N MET A 204 16.88 6.47 -9.79
CA MET A 204 16.60 5.41 -8.81
C MET A 204 16.63 4.02 -9.45
N VAL A 205 17.00 3.02 -8.66
CA VAL A 205 17.12 1.62 -9.09
C VAL A 205 16.05 0.78 -8.40
N PRO A 206 15.27 -0.03 -9.14
CA PRO A 206 14.37 -0.99 -8.52
C PRO A 206 15.17 -2.10 -7.83
N CYS A 207 14.90 -2.33 -6.55
CA CYS A 207 15.60 -3.30 -5.70
C CYS A 207 14.76 -4.54 -5.35
N GLY A 208 13.51 -4.59 -5.80
CA GLY A 208 12.62 -5.72 -5.61
C GLY A 208 11.26 -5.27 -5.08
N ALA A 209 10.57 -6.18 -4.39
CA ALA A 209 9.30 -5.90 -3.77
C ALA A 209 9.13 -6.69 -2.46
N ILE A 210 8.39 -6.12 -1.52
CA ILE A 210 8.01 -6.77 -0.26
C ILE A 210 6.51 -7.03 -0.32
N THR A 211 6.08 -8.24 0.04
CA THR A 211 4.65 -8.60 0.07
C THR A 211 4.28 -9.14 1.44
N PHE A 212 3.21 -8.60 2.01
CA PHE A 212 2.68 -8.97 3.32
C PHE A 212 1.17 -8.85 3.34
N TRP A 213 0.53 -9.39 4.38
CA TRP A 213 -0.90 -9.32 4.54
C TRP A 213 -1.24 -8.69 5.89
N LEU A 214 -1.92 -7.55 5.84
CA LEU A 214 -2.47 -6.90 7.02
C LEU A 214 -3.93 -7.30 7.20
N ALA A 215 -4.26 -7.93 8.30
CA ALA A 215 -5.63 -8.10 8.76
C ALA A 215 -5.88 -7.23 9.99
N SER A 216 -6.96 -6.44 9.94
CA SER A 216 -7.46 -5.68 11.09
C SER A 216 -8.97 -5.52 10.98
N TYR A 217 -9.65 -5.37 12.11
CA TYR A 217 -11.08 -5.05 12.13
C TYR A 217 -11.36 -3.73 11.39
N GLU A 218 -10.49 -2.73 11.55
CA GLU A 218 -10.69 -1.39 10.99
C GLU A 218 -10.53 -1.32 9.48
N ARG A 219 -9.60 -2.10 8.91
CA ARG A 219 -9.26 -1.99 7.48
C ARG A 219 -9.61 -3.23 6.67
N GLY A 220 -10.05 -4.31 7.29
CA GLY A 220 -10.26 -5.59 6.64
C GLY A 220 -8.94 -6.34 6.39
N ILE A 221 -8.91 -7.12 5.31
CA ILE A 221 -7.74 -7.93 4.91
C ILE A 221 -7.08 -7.23 3.72
N ILE A 222 -5.83 -6.81 3.84
CA ILE A 222 -5.09 -6.10 2.80
C ILE A 222 -3.85 -6.94 2.45
N PRO A 223 -3.88 -7.70 1.35
CA PRO A 223 -2.67 -8.15 0.69
C PRO A 223 -1.98 -6.92 0.09
N ASP A 224 -0.79 -6.58 0.57
CA ASP A 224 -0.05 -5.42 0.10
C ASP A 224 1.26 -5.82 -0.54
N THR A 225 1.67 -5.09 -1.57
CA THR A 225 2.94 -5.26 -2.26
C THR A 225 3.61 -3.90 -2.45
N GLU A 226 4.73 -3.71 -1.76
CA GLU A 226 5.51 -2.47 -1.82
C GLU A 226 6.70 -2.67 -2.78
N TYR A 227 6.76 -1.87 -3.85
CA TYR A 227 7.93 -1.81 -4.73
C TYR A 227 9.05 -1.02 -4.05
N VAL A 228 10.23 -1.64 -3.94
CA VAL A 228 11.37 -1.04 -3.26
C VAL A 228 12.30 -0.45 -4.30
N PHE A 229 12.62 0.83 -4.15
CA PHE A 229 13.63 1.53 -4.93
C PHE A 229 14.78 1.93 -4.01
N ASP A 230 16.00 1.94 -4.55
CA ASP A 230 17.16 2.57 -3.93
C ASP A 230 17.65 3.74 -4.79
N MET A 231 18.20 4.76 -4.15
CA MET A 231 18.87 5.86 -4.82
C MET A 231 20.07 6.36 -4.01
N GLU A 232 21.12 6.78 -4.71
CA GLU A 232 22.25 7.50 -4.11
C GLU A 232 21.95 9.00 -4.02
N LEU A 233 22.10 9.55 -2.82
CA LEU A 233 21.90 10.98 -2.57
C LEU A 233 23.25 11.69 -2.42
N PRO A 234 23.42 12.90 -2.98
CA PRO A 234 24.62 13.71 -2.76
C PRO A 234 24.84 13.97 -1.26
N GLU A 235 26.10 14.02 -0.81
CA GLU A 235 26.44 14.34 0.59
C GLU A 235 25.91 15.72 1.03
N THR A 236 25.75 16.63 0.08
CA THR A 236 25.22 17.98 0.30
C THR A 236 23.69 18.02 0.30
N PHE A 237 23.01 16.94 -0.06
CA PHE A 237 21.55 16.89 -0.08
C PHE A 237 20.99 17.07 1.33
N ARG A 238 19.96 17.89 1.45
CA ARG A 238 19.20 18.09 2.68
C ARG A 238 17.73 17.95 2.30
N PRO A 239 17.03 16.94 2.85
CA PRO A 239 15.64 16.74 2.51
C PRO A 239 14.80 17.91 3.05
N SER A 240 13.73 18.21 2.33
CA SER A 240 12.75 19.23 2.73
C SER A 240 11.35 18.78 2.32
N ALA A 241 10.41 18.83 3.25
CA ALA A 241 9.01 18.55 2.97
C ALA A 241 8.43 19.69 2.11
N VAL A 242 7.93 19.37 0.92
CA VAL A 242 7.39 20.38 -0.03
C VAL A 242 5.88 20.52 0.13
N ASP A 243 5.17 19.43 0.42
CA ASP A 243 3.70 19.37 0.48
C ASP A 243 3.11 19.28 1.90
N GLY A 244 3.96 19.17 2.92
CA GLY A 244 3.56 19.08 4.34
C GLY A 244 3.19 17.67 4.82
N GLU A 245 3.50 16.64 4.04
CA GLU A 245 3.25 15.24 4.40
C GLU A 245 4.26 14.67 5.40
N VAL A 246 5.43 15.31 5.51
CA VAL A 246 6.52 15.02 6.46
C VAL A 246 6.68 16.16 7.46
N GLU A 247 6.79 15.82 8.75
CA GLU A 247 7.00 16.77 9.84
C GLU A 247 8.50 17.03 10.08
N GLU A 248 9.31 15.97 10.04
CA GLU A 248 10.73 16.02 10.39
C GLU A 248 11.50 14.90 9.68
N PHE A 249 12.76 15.18 9.33
CA PHE A 249 13.70 14.19 8.78
C PHE A 249 14.79 13.90 9.79
N TYR A 250 15.12 12.63 9.95
CA TYR A 250 16.25 12.20 10.76
C TYR A 250 17.53 12.00 9.94
N CYS A 251 18.66 11.86 10.62
CA CYS A 251 19.97 11.62 10.01
C CYS A 251 20.72 10.56 10.84
N TRP A 252 20.15 9.36 10.95
CA TRP A 252 20.54 8.27 11.87
C TRP A 252 21.45 7.27 11.21
N GLY A 253 22.38 6.62 11.91
CA GLY A 253 23.17 5.54 11.27
C GLY A 253 22.32 4.29 10.97
N ILE A 254 22.79 3.38 10.11
CA ILE A 254 22.09 2.10 9.87
C ILE A 254 21.99 1.24 11.15
N ASP A 255 22.93 1.39 12.09
CA ASP A 255 22.88 0.72 13.39
C ASP A 255 21.85 1.36 14.35
N GLU A 256 21.38 2.57 14.03
CA GLU A 256 20.38 3.32 14.81
C GLU A 256 18.96 3.15 14.25
N VAL A 257 18.82 2.90 12.95
CA VAL A 257 17.56 2.50 12.28
C VAL A 257 17.15 1.09 12.69
#